data_AF-A0A847T343-F1
#
_entry.id   AF-A0A847T343-F1
#
_cell.length_a   1.000
_cell.length_b   1.000
_cell.length_c   1.000
_cell.angle_alpha   90.00
_cell.angle_beta   90.00
_cell.angle_gamma   90.00
#
_symmetry.space_group_name_H-M   'P 1'
#
loop_
_entity.id
_entity.type
_entity.pdbx_description
1 polymer ?
#
loop_
_entity_poly.entity_id
_entity_poly.type
_entity_poly.pdbx_seq_one_letter_code
_entity_poly.pdbx_strand_id
1 'polypeptide(L)' 'MQVNFIILLFTGIYLAGTLLYYRYAVKKGIAFRYKPITLIVVFLLFLLALYGIITRQPYNEILPFIR' A
#
# COMPACT_ATOMS: atom_id res chain seq x y z
N MET A 1 13.00 -5.11 10.07
CA MET A 1 13.36 -4.04 9.11
C MET A 1 13.14 -4.43 7.66
N GLN A 2 13.74 -5.51 7.16
CA GLN A 2 13.56 -5.97 5.77
C GLN A 2 12.08 -6.11 5.37
N VAL A 3 11.24 -6.63 6.27
CA VAL A 3 9.79 -6.76 6.06
C VAL A 3 9.12 -5.40 5.81
N ASN A 4 9.47 -4.34 6.54
CA ASN A 4 8.90 -3.00 6.30
C ASN A 4 9.20 -2.53 4.88
N PHE A 5 10.45 -2.69 4.42
CA PHE A 5 10.85 -2.29 3.08
C PHE A 5 10.12 -3.09 1.99
N ILE A 6 9.98 -4.40 2.18
CA ILE A 6 9.24 -5.27 1.26
C ILE A 6 7.76 -4.82 1.18
N ILE A 7 7.11 -4.65 2.34
CA ILE A 7 5.71 -4.21 2.40
C ILE A 7 5.57 -2.84 1.76
N LEU A 8 6.43 -1.87 2.11
CA LEU A 8 6.42 -0.52 1.55
C LEU A 8 6.57 -0.55 0.02
N LEU A 9 7.49 -1.37 -0.50
CA LEU A 9 7.75 -1.50 -1.93
C LEU A 9 6.53 -2.05 -2.66
N PHE A 10 5.98 -3.18 -2.21
CA PHE A 10 4.83 -3.81 -2.88
C PHE A 10 3.55 -2.97 -2.77
N THR A 11 3.25 -2.44 -1.58
CA THR A 11 2.08 -1.58 -1.38
C THR A 11 2.22 -0.26 -2.15
N GLY A 12 3.43 0.31 -2.21
CA GLY A 12 3.74 1.49 -3.00
C GLY A 12 3.55 1.26 -4.50
N ILE A 13 4.09 0.18 -5.05
CA ILE A 13 3.90 -0.21 -6.47
C ILE A 13 2.42 -0.41 -6.76
N TYR A 14 1.68 -1.08 -5.88
CA TYR A 14 0.24 -1.30 -6.06
C TYR A 14 -0.54 0.02 -6.10
N LEU A 15 -0.32 0.91 -5.12
CA LEU A 15 -1.01 2.20 -5.05
C LEU A 15 -0.67 3.09 -6.24
N ALA A 16 0.62 3.17 -6.61
CA ALA A 16 1.07 3.93 -7.77
C ALA A 16 0.48 3.38 -9.08
N GLY A 17 0.53 2.06 -9.28
CA GLY A 17 -0.05 1.38 -10.43
C GLY A 17 -1.56 1.62 -10.53
N THR A 18 -2.26 1.57 -9.39
CA THR A 18 -3.71 1.83 -9.33
C THR A 18 -4.04 3.28 -9.69
N LEU A 19 -3.25 4.24 -9.21
CA LEU A 19 -3.37 5.67 -9.56
C LEU A 19 -3.13 5.92 -11.04
N LEU A 20 -2.08 5.33 -11.61
CA LEU A 20 -1.75 5.45 -13.03
C LEU A 20 -2.84 4.82 -13.91
N TYR A 21 -3.31 3.63 -13.55
CA TYR A 21 -4.38 2.96 -14.28
C TYR A 21 -5.72 3.70 -14.18
N TYR A 22 -6.05 4.27 -13.01
CA TYR A 22 -7.22 5.15 -12.87
C TYR A 22 -7.14 6.32 -13.85
N ARG A 23 -6.01 7.04 -13.88
CA ARG A 23 -5.81 8.15 -14.82
C ARG A 23 -5.90 7.70 -16.28
N TYR A 24 -5.37 6.54 -16.61
CA TYR A 24 -5.46 5.95 -17.96
C TYR A 24 -6.90 5.58 -18.33
N ALA A 25 -7.64 4.93 -17.43
CA ALA A 25 -9.02 4.52 -17.64
C ALA A 25 -9.95 5.73 -17.83
N VAL A 26 -9.78 6.78 -17.00
CA VAL A 26 -10.50 8.06 -17.13
C VAL A 26 -10.21 8.69 -18.50
N LYS A 27 -8.95 8.74 -18.92
CA LYS A 27 -8.57 9.30 -20.23
C LYS A 27 -9.16 8.53 -21.42
N LYS A 28 -9.37 7.22 -21.29
CA LYS A 28 -9.88 6.35 -22.36
C LYS A 28 -11.38 6.05 -22.25
N GLY A 29 -12.09 6.63 -21.28
CA GLY A 29 -13.52 6.35 -21.05
C GLY A 29 -13.80 4.90 -20.63
N ILE A 30 -12.81 4.20 -20.06
CA ILE A 30 -12.94 2.82 -19.61
C ILE A 30 -13.53 2.80 -18.20
N ALA A 31 -14.51 1.94 -17.97
CA ALA A 31 -15.09 1.74 -16.64
C ALA A 31 -14.02 1.20 -15.67
N PHE A 32 -13.65 2.00 -14.69
CA PHE A 32 -12.70 1.60 -13.66
C PHE A 32 -13.42 0.79 -12.58
N ARG A 33 -13.14 -0.51 -12.49
CA ARG A 33 -13.66 -1.36 -11.40
C ARG A 33 -12.90 -1.09 -10.11
N TYR A 34 -13.38 -0.09 -9.38
CA TYR A 34 -12.84 0.29 -8.08
C TYR A 34 -13.13 -0.80 -7.03
N LYS A 35 -12.09 -1.23 -6.31
CA LYS A 35 -12.22 -2.05 -5.10
C LYS A 35 -11.86 -1.19 -3.87
N PRO A 36 -12.82 -0.43 -3.32
CA PRO A 36 -12.55 0.58 -2.28
C PRO A 36 -11.88 -0.02 -1.05
N ILE A 37 -12.39 -1.16 -0.59
CA ILE A 37 -11.89 -1.83 0.62
C ILE A 37 -10.44 -2.28 0.42
N THR A 38 -10.12 -2.91 -0.71
CA THR A 38 -8.74 -3.34 -1.01
C THR A 38 -7.77 -2.18 -1.02
N LEU A 39 -8.18 -1.04 -1.60
CA LEU A 39 -7.31 0.14 -1.72
C LEU A 39 -7.06 0.78 -0.35
N ILE A 40 -8.08 0.85 0.51
CA ILE A 40 -7.95 1.32 1.89
C ILE A 40 -7.01 0.41 2.69
N VAL A 41 -7.18 -0.91 2.59
CA VAL A 41 -6.33 -1.88 3.30
C VAL A 41 -4.87 -1.73 2.86
N VAL A 42 -4.61 -1.68 1.56
CA VAL A 42 -3.25 -1.52 1.03
C VAL A 42 -2.64 -0.17 1.44
N PHE A 43 -3.44 0.89 1.47
CA PHE A 43 -3.01 2.21 1.92
C PHE A 43 -2.62 2.21 3.41
N LEU A 44 -3.42 1.57 4.28
CA LEU A 44 -3.08 1.42 5.69
C LEU A 44 -1.80 0.62 5.90
N LEU A 45 -1.62 -0.49 5.16
CA LEU A 45 -0.39 -1.29 5.21
C LEU A 45 0.84 -0.49 4.77
N PHE A 46 0.69 0.36 3.73
CA PHE A 46 1.74 1.28 3.28
C PHE A 46 2.12 2.29 4.39
N LEU A 47 1.13 2.92 5.02
CA LEU A 47 1.38 3.88 6.10
C LEU A 47 2.05 3.24 7.32
N LEU A 48 1.64 2.03 7.72
CA LEU A 48 2.25 1.30 8.82
C LEU A 48 3.71 0.91 8.52
N ALA A 49 3.98 0.48 7.28
CA ALA A 49 5.34 0.16 6.86
C ALA A 49 6.23 1.42 6.85
N LEU A 50 5.68 2.54 6.37
CA LEU A 50 6.37 3.83 6.36
C LEU A 50 6.67 4.32 7.77
N TYR A 51 5.69 4.23 8.67
CA TYR A 51 5.84 4.55 10.08
C TYR A 51 6.98 3.75 10.71
N GLY A 52 6.99 2.42 10.53
CA GLY A 52 8.05 1.57 11.07
C GLY A 52 9.44 1.88 10.56
N ILE A 53 9.57 2.30 9.30
CA ILE A 53 10.86 2.75 8.74
C ILE A 53 11.31 4.05 9.41
N ILE A 54 10.40 5.02 9.60
CA ILE A 54 10.70 6.32 10.22
C ILE A 54 11.07 6.15 11.70
N THR A 55 10.29 5.37 12.46
CA THR A 55 10.51 5.16 13.90
C THR A 55 11.57 4.10 14.20
N ARG A 56 12.15 3.49 13.17
CA ARG A 56 13.07 2.35 13.29
C ARG A 56 12.50 1.20 14.13
N GLN A 57 11.20 0.95 14.00
CA GLN A 57 10.52 -0.21 14.56
C GLN A 57 10.27 -1.29 13.48
N PRO A 58 10.57 -2.57 13.74
CA PRO A 58 10.23 -3.66 12.84
C PRO A 58 8.71 -3.90 12.80
N TYR A 59 8.20 -4.37 11.66
CA TYR A 59 6.75 -4.49 11.38
C TYR A 59 5.97 -5.27 12.45
N ASN A 60 6.58 -6.33 12.95
CA ASN A 60 6.02 -7.22 13.97
C ASN A 60 5.84 -6.53 15.33
N GLU A 61 6.60 -5.48 15.64
CA GLU A 61 6.39 -4.69 16.85
C GLU A 61 5.20 -3.73 16.72
N ILE A 62 4.91 -3.27 15.49
CA ILE A 62 3.79 -2.35 15.20
C ILE A 62 2.46 -3.12 15.15
N LEU A 63 2.48 -4.32 14.59
CA LEU A 63 1.34 -5.24 14.56
C LEU A 63 1.70 -6.57 15.24
N PRO A 64 1.67 -6.62 16.58
CA PRO A 64 2.10 -7.79 17.36
C PRO A 64 1.19 -9.02 17.18
N PHE A 65 0.02 -8.83 16.56
CA PHE A 65 -0.95 -9.89 16.26
C PHE A 65 -0.53 -10.76 15.06
N ILE A 66 0.45 -10.32 14.28
CA ILE A 66 1.03 -11.08 13.16
C ILE A 66 2.35 -11.68 13.69
N ARG A 67 2.27 -12.91 14.22
CA ARG A 67 3.44 -13.68 14.66
C ARG A 67 4.12 -14.40 13.50
#